data_AF-A0A946MFP7-F1
#
_entry.id   AF-A0A946MFP7-F1
#
_cell.length_a   1.000
_cell.length_b   1.000
_cell.length_c   1.000
_cell.angle_alpha   90.00
_cell.angle_beta   90.00
_cell.angle_gamma   90.00
#
_symmetry.space_group_name_H-M   'P 1'
#
loop_
_entity.id
_entity.type
_entity.pdbx_description
1 polymer ?
#
loop_
_entity_poly.entity_id
_entity_poly.type
_entity_poly.pdbx_seq_one_letter_code
_entity_poly.pdbx_strand_id
1 'polypeptide(L)' 'MRRLFYAIVLTAILSTSIGCIIPAFSGDRARRTQQLIFTSENQRQILNFWERLWHLDQPDHMSPQRVHGGVI' A
#
# COMPACT_ATOMS: atom_id res chain seq x y z
N MET A 1 -36.14 -4.43 -5.82
CA MET A 1 -35.02 -5.30 -5.35
C MET A 1 -33.82 -5.33 -6.29
N ARG A 2 -33.93 -5.77 -7.56
CA ARG A 2 -32.76 -5.87 -8.48
C ARG A 2 -31.99 -4.55 -8.67
N ARG A 3 -32.69 -3.42 -8.77
CA ARG A 3 -32.06 -2.08 -8.89
C ARG A 3 -31.25 -1.66 -7.67
N LEU A 4 -31.69 -2.04 -6.46
CA LEU A 4 -30.94 -1.78 -5.22
C LEU A 4 -29.65 -2.61 -5.18
N PHE A 5 -29.72 -3.85 -5.66
CA PHE A 5 -28.55 -4.71 -5.74
C PHE A 5 -27.48 -4.14 -6.68
N TYR A 6 -27.88 -3.65 -7.85
CA TYR A 6 -26.96 -2.98 -8.77
C TYR A 6 -26.38 -1.68 -8.19
N ALA A 7 -27.20 -0.89 -7.48
CA ALA A 7 -26.72 0.33 -6.84
C ALA A 7 -25.65 0.03 -5.77
N ILE A 8 -25.89 -0.96 -4.90
CA ILE A 8 -24.95 -1.35 -3.85
C ILE A 8 -23.62 -1.83 -4.45
N VAL A 9 -23.67 -2.71 -5.44
CA VAL A 9 -22.47 -3.23 -6.12
C VAL A 9 -21.67 -2.09 -6.76
N LEU A 10 -22.35 -1.17 -7.43
CA LEU A 10 -21.70 -0.03 -8.08
C LEU A 10 -21.06 0.92 -7.06
N THR A 11 -21.73 1.20 -5.94
CA THR A 11 -21.15 2.02 -4.86
C THR A 11 -19.95 1.36 -4.20
N ALA A 12 -19.96 0.03 -4.03
CA ALA A 12 -18.84 -0.71 -3.45
C ALA A 12 -17.59 -0.60 -4.35
N ILE A 13 -17.74 -0.78 -5.67
CA ILE A 13 -16.64 -0.68 -6.64
C ILE A 13 -16.09 0.75 -6.73
N LEU A 14 -16.96 1.76 -6.69
CA LEU A 14 -16.51 3.15 -6.71
C LEU A 14 -15.78 3.54 -5.42
N SER A 15 -16.20 3.01 -4.27
CA SER A 15 -15.57 3.32 -2.97
C SER A 15 -14.10 2.91 -2.88
N THR A 16 -13.71 1.81 -3.54
CA THR A 16 -12.30 1.36 -3.58
C THR A 16 -11.43 2.16 -4.55
N SER A 17 -12.04 2.92 -5.45
CA SER A 17 -11.34 3.64 -6.53
C SER A 17 -11.06 5.11 -6.17
N ILE A 18 -11.73 5.65 -5.15
CA ILE A 18 -11.59 7.05 -4.74
C ILE A 18 -10.58 7.12 -3.60
N GLY A 19 -9.32 7.40 -3.91
CA GLY A 19 -8.24 7.56 -2.92
C GLY A 19 -8.37 8.76 -1.98
N CYS A 20 -9.45 9.53 -2.07
CA CYS A 20 -9.60 10.84 -1.42
C CYS A 20 -10.83 10.97 -0.51
N ILE A 21 -11.49 9.87 -0.11
CA ILE A 21 -12.69 9.96 0.76
C ILE A 21 -12.32 10.46 2.17
N ILE A 22 -11.12 10.10 2.65
CA ILE A 22 -10.62 10.48 3.98
C ILE A 22 -9.18 10.99 3.80
N PRO A 23 -8.82 12.15 4.38
CA PRO A 23 -7.44 12.61 4.35
C PRO A 23 -6.55 11.61 5.12
N ALA A 24 -5.77 10.82 4.37
CA ALA A 24 -4.84 9.83 4.94
C ALA A 24 -3.59 10.46 5.58
N PHE A 25 -3.30 11.72 5.27
CA PHE A 25 -2.10 12.44 5.70
C PHE A 25 -2.44 13.60 6.66
N SER A 26 -1.50 13.95 7.52
CA SER A 26 -1.67 15.08 8.45
C SER A 26 -1.75 16.42 7.69
N GLY A 27 -2.52 17.36 8.21
CA GLY A 27 -2.53 18.74 7.73
C GLY A 27 -1.25 19.52 8.08
N ASP A 28 -0.54 19.12 9.13
CA ASP A 28 0.77 19.67 9.49
C ASP A 28 1.82 19.29 8.44
N ARG A 29 2.54 20.30 7.93
CA ARG A 29 3.48 20.18 6.82
C ARG A 29 4.71 19.35 7.20
N ALA A 30 5.22 19.52 8.42
CA ALA A 30 6.42 18.79 8.87
C ALA A 30 6.14 17.29 8.93
N ARG A 31 5.05 16.91 9.59
CA ARG A 31 4.60 15.52 9.67
C ARG A 31 4.19 14.94 8.32
N ARG A 32 3.52 15.73 7.47
CA ARG A 32 3.10 15.30 6.13
C ARG A 32 4.27 14.94 5.23
N THR A 33 5.34 15.73 5.25
CA THR A 33 6.54 15.46 4.45
C THR A 33 7.14 14.11 4.83
N GLN A 34 7.27 13.82 6.13
CA GLN A 34 7.76 12.52 6.61
C GLN A 34 6.85 11.37 6.18
N GLN A 35 5.53 11.53 6.29
CA GLN A 35 4.57 10.52 5.85
C GLN A 35 4.68 10.22 4.35
N LEU A 36 4.79 11.26 3.51
CA LEU A 36 4.93 11.11 2.06
C LEU A 36 6.24 10.43 1.66
N ILE A 37 7.34 10.74 2.36
CA ILE A 37 8.62 10.05 2.15
C ILE A 37 8.46 8.55 2.40
N PHE A 38 7.92 8.16 3.56
CA PHE A 38 7.71 6.74 3.86
C PHE A 38 6.75 6.05 2.90
N THR A 39 5.66 6.73 2.50
CA THR A 39 4.75 6.19 1.49
C THR A 39 5.47 5.95 0.16
N SER A 40 6.31 6.89 -0.28
CA SER A 40 7.06 6.74 -1.53
C SER A 40 8.10 5.62 -1.48
N GLU A 41 8.78 5.42 -0.35
CA GLU A 41 9.71 4.31 -0.17
C GLU A 41 8.98 2.96 -0.19
N ASN A 42 7.83 2.85 0.49
CA ASN A 42 7.01 1.64 0.45
C ASN A 42 6.50 1.33 -0.96
N GLN A 43 6.09 2.35 -1.73
CA GLN A 43 5.65 2.17 -3.12
C GLN A 43 6.77 1.65 -4.02
N ARG A 44 8.02 2.10 -3.83
CA ARG A 44 9.18 1.57 -4.57
C ARG A 44 9.45 0.10 -4.27
N GLN A 45 9.13 -0.34 -3.06
CA GLN A 45 9.32 -1.72 -2.60
C GLN A 45 8.15 -2.66 -2.91
N ILE A 46 7.08 -2.18 -3.58
CA ILE A 46 5.85 -2.95 -3.78
C ILE A 46 6.08 -4.25 -4.57
N LEU A 47 7.00 -4.25 -5.52
CA LEU A 47 7.35 -5.46 -6.30
C LEU A 47 8.03 -6.52 -5.43
N ASN A 48 9.01 -6.10 -4.64
CA ASN A 48 9.69 -7.00 -3.70
C ASN A 48 8.70 -7.55 -2.66
N PHE A 49 7.76 -6.73 -2.21
CA PHE A 49 6.67 -7.19 -1.33
C PHE A 49 5.78 -8.21 -2.04
N TRP A 50 5.43 -7.99 -3.30
CA TRP A 50 4.60 -8.89 -4.08
C TRP A 50 5.25 -10.26 -4.28
N GLU A 51 6.54 -10.28 -4.62
CA GLU A 51 7.33 -11.51 -4.74
C GLU A 51 7.38 -12.30 -3.43
N ARG A 52 7.57 -11.60 -2.29
CA ARG A 52 7.52 -12.23 -0.95
C ARG A 52 6.15 -12.74 -0.57
N LEU A 53 5.08 -11.99 -0.88
CA LEU A 53 3.69 -12.40 -0.59
C LEU A 53 3.36 -13.74 -1.26
N TRP A 54 3.83 -13.92 -2.48
CA TRP A 54 3.69 -15.16 -3.24
C TRP A 54 4.77 -16.20 -2.94
N HIS A 55 5.67 -15.93 -1.98
CA HIS A 55 6.82 -16.77 -1.64
C HIS A 55 7.72 -17.09 -2.85
N LEU A 56 7.75 -16.21 -3.84
CA LEU A 56 8.58 -16.36 -5.04
C LEU A 56 10.07 -16.07 -4.75
N ASP A 57 10.33 -15.31 -3.67
CA ASP A 57 11.64 -14.89 -3.15
C ASP A 57 12.25 -15.87 -2.12
N GLN A 58 11.63 -17.05 -1.91
CA GLN A 58 12.04 -18.04 -0.90
C GLN A 58 13.58 -18.22 -0.88
N PRO A 59 14.24 -18.06 0.29
CA PRO A 59 15.62 -17.59 0.32
C PRO A 59 16.59 -18.60 -0.27
N ASP A 60 17.53 -18.10 -1.06
CA ASP A 60 18.91 -18.57 -0.98
C ASP A 60 19.60 -17.76 0.13
N HIS A 61 20.25 -18.42 1.08
CA HIS A 61 20.77 -17.81 2.33
C HIS A 61 21.92 -16.78 2.13
N MET A 62 22.19 -16.37 0.89
CA MET A 62 23.35 -15.58 0.51
C MET A 62 23.06 -14.11 0.21
N SER A 63 21.80 -13.66 0.24
CA SER A 63 21.46 -12.26 -0.06
C SER A 63 20.97 -11.49 1.19
N PRO A 64 21.67 -10.42 1.62
CA PRO A 64 21.23 -9.62 2.76
C PRO A 64 19.96 -8.85 2.39
N GLN A 65 18.86 -9.17 3.06
CA GLN A 65 17.59 -8.50 2.87
C GLN A 65 17.49 -7.28 3.78
N ARG A 66 17.18 -6.09 3.22
CA ARG A 66 16.88 -4.92 4.05
C ARG A 66 15.47 -5.05 4.63
N VAL A 67 15.38 -5.31 5.93
CA VAL A 67 14.10 -5.36 6.66
C VAL A 67 14.07 -4.20 7.63
N HIS A 68 13.07 -3.33 7.52
CA HIS A 68 12.81 -2.24 8.46
C HIS A 68 13.99 -1.30 8.76
N GLY A 69 14.75 -0.91 7.73
CA GLY A 69 15.85 0.07 7.86
C GLY A 69 17.17 -0.51 8.40
N GLY A 70 17.20 -1.79 8.77
CA GLY A 70 18.42 -2.55 9.02
C GLY A 70 18.85 -3.36 7.80
N VAL A 71 20.16 -3.50 7.61
CA VAL A 71 20.76 -4.57 6.80
C VAL A 71 21.18 -5.66 7.78
N ILE A 72 20.79 -6.91 7.53
CA ILE A 72 21.39 -8.08 8.20
C ILE A 72 22.77 -8.37 7.64
#